data_AF-A0A8D8C0T8-F1
#
_entry.id   AF-A0A8D8C0T8-F1
#
_cell.length_a   1.000
_cell.length_b   1.000
_cell.length_c   1.000
_cell.angle_alpha   90.00
_cell.angle_beta   90.00
_cell.angle_gamma   90.00
#
_symmetry.space_group_name_H-M   'P 1'
#
loop_
_entity.id
_entity.type
_entity.pdbx_description
1 polymer ?
#
loop_
_entity_poly.entity_id
_entity_poly.type
_entity_poly.pdbx_seq_one_letter_code
_entity_poly.pdbx_strand_id
1 'polypeptide(L)'
;MDSVPAYYNISNTTDDHGDIPEEMLGIIPHSIRGNIALFSYLITASEKFAECIACSENVLKKFNDEENSFIYEVLESSKILEEVAGISKLTNLEDADIDFVSDCEA
;
A
#
# COMPACT_ATOMS: atom_id res chain seq x y z
N MET A 1 -14.33 -0.35 18.24
CA MET A 1 -13.63 -1.46 17.57
C MET A 1 -12.18 -1.05 17.56
N ASP A 2 -11.46 -1.54 18.56
CA ASP A 2 -10.11 -1.11 18.86
C ASP A 2 -9.18 -1.62 17.77
N SER A 3 -8.44 -0.70 17.14
CA SER A 3 -7.43 -1.05 16.15
C SER A 3 -6.34 -1.84 16.87
N VAL A 4 -6.25 -3.14 16.58
CA VAL A 4 -5.06 -3.92 16.93
C VAL A 4 -4.06 -3.64 15.81
N PRO A 5 -3.03 -2.80 16.04
CA PRO A 5 -2.07 -2.49 15.00
C PRO A 5 -1.34 -3.79 14.62
N ALA A 6 -1.22 -4.04 13.32
CA ALA A 6 -0.48 -5.21 12.85
C ALA A 6 0.98 -5.12 13.29
N TYR A 7 1.52 -6.25 13.77
CA TYR A 7 2.93 -6.34 14.14
C TYR A 7 3.84 -6.07 12.92
N TYR A 8 4.86 -5.24 13.11
CA TYR A 8 5.87 -4.91 12.10
C TYR A 8 7.27 -5.01 12.70
N ASN A 9 8.26 -5.38 11.88
CA ASN A 9 9.66 -5.45 12.29
C ASN A 9 10.57 -5.23 11.08
N ILE A 10 11.49 -4.26 11.18
CA ILE A 10 12.48 -3.95 10.16
C ILE A 10 13.80 -4.64 10.51
N SER A 11 14.22 -5.62 9.70
CA SER A 11 15.32 -6.54 9.99
C SER A 11 16.74 -5.94 9.96
N ASN A 12 16.88 -4.62 10.08
CA ASN A 12 18.18 -3.92 10.07
C ASN A 12 18.54 -3.20 11.38
N THR A 13 17.69 -3.23 12.41
CA THR A 13 18.04 -2.71 13.74
C THR A 13 18.28 -3.85 14.71
N THR A 14 19.55 -4.04 15.07
CA THR A 14 19.91 -4.74 16.30
C THR A 14 19.45 -3.85 17.46
N ASP A 15 18.70 -4.40 18.42
CA ASP A 15 18.28 -3.77 19.69
C ASP A 15 17.07 -2.81 19.70
N ASP A 16 15.99 -3.10 18.97
CA ASP A 16 14.65 -2.64 19.39
C ASP A 16 13.70 -3.83 19.46
N HIS A 17 13.78 -4.55 20.59
CA HIS A 17 12.79 -5.56 20.95
C HIS A 17 11.51 -4.83 21.40
N GLY A 18 10.76 -4.27 20.45
CA GLY A 18 9.33 -4.06 20.69
C GLY A 18 8.75 -5.41 21.15
N ASP A 19 8.05 -5.42 22.29
CA ASP A 19 7.54 -6.64 22.91
C ASP A 19 6.81 -7.49 21.85
N ILE A 20 7.41 -8.63 21.51
CA ILE A 20 6.82 -9.57 20.55
C ILE A 20 5.56 -10.10 21.23
N PRO A 21 4.37 -9.95 20.62
CA PRO A 21 3.14 -10.47 21.20
C PRO A 21 3.27 -11.95 21.56
N GLU A 22 3.09 -12.28 22.84
CA GLU A 22 3.10 -13.66 23.33
C GLU A 22 1.74 -14.32 23.07
N GLU A 23 1.51 -14.72 21.82
CA GLU A 23 0.39 -15.60 21.45
C GLU A 23 0.85 -17.05 21.33
N MET A 24 -0.06 -18.01 21.50
CA MET A 24 0.24 -19.45 21.50
C MET A 24 1.00 -19.92 20.24
N LEU A 25 0.70 -19.30 19.08
CA LEU A 25 1.33 -19.61 17.79
C LEU A 25 2.29 -18.51 17.31
N GLY A 26 2.59 -17.54 18.17
CA GLY A 26 3.35 -16.33 17.82
C GLY A 26 2.52 -15.30 17.06
N ILE A 27 3.21 -14.39 16.37
CA ILE A 27 2.61 -13.22 15.71
C ILE A 27 1.78 -13.58 14.46
N ILE A 28 0.82 -12.71 14.12
CA ILE A 28 0.12 -12.71 12.84
C ILE A 28 0.59 -11.51 12.01
N PRO A 29 1.52 -11.69 11.06
CA PRO A 29 2.07 -10.59 10.27
C PRO A 29 1.10 -10.12 9.18
N HIS A 30 1.06 -8.81 8.93
CA HIS A 30 0.31 -8.25 7.80
C HIS A 30 0.95 -8.61 6.44
N SER A 31 2.28 -8.55 6.34
CA SER A 31 3.01 -8.97 5.14
C SER A 31 4.43 -9.42 5.49
N ILE A 32 4.91 -10.48 4.83
CA ILE A 32 6.27 -11.01 4.95
C ILE A 32 6.97 -10.85 3.59
N ARG A 33 8.12 -10.18 3.57
CA ARG A 33 8.96 -10.02 2.36
C ARG A 33 10.29 -10.74 2.55
N GLY A 34 10.53 -11.79 1.77
CA GLY A 34 11.75 -12.60 1.83
C GLY A 34 12.81 -12.15 0.83
N ASN A 35 14.08 -12.19 1.25
CA ASN A 35 15.24 -12.06 0.39
C ASN A 35 16.03 -13.37 0.40
N ILE A 36 16.01 -14.09 -0.73
CA ILE A 36 16.65 -15.39 -0.88
C ILE A 36 18.18 -15.27 -0.85
N ALA A 37 18.75 -14.23 -1.49
CA ALA A 37 20.20 -14.07 -1.58
C ALA A 37 20.87 -13.87 -0.21
N LEU A 38 20.15 -13.26 0.72
CA LEU A 38 20.61 -13.01 2.09
C LEU A 38 20.03 -13.99 3.12
N PHE A 39 19.17 -14.93 2.70
CA PHE A 39 18.39 -15.81 3.58
C PHE A 39 17.70 -15.04 4.73
N SER A 40 17.15 -13.86 4.43
CA SER A 40 16.53 -12.97 5.41
C SER A 40 15.09 -12.64 5.02
N TYR A 41 14.31 -12.10 5.96
CA TYR A 41 12.97 -11.61 5.69
C TYR A 41 12.66 -10.33 6.48
N LEU A 42 11.58 -9.68 6.10
CA LEU A 42 11.08 -8.44 6.67
C LEU A 42 9.58 -8.58 6.95
N ILE A 43 9.10 -8.10 8.10
CA ILE A 43 7.67 -8.07 8.42
C ILE A 43 7.19 -6.63 8.34
N THR A 44 6.21 -6.36 7.47
CA THR A 44 5.72 -5.01 7.21
C THR A 44 4.21 -4.90 7.41
N ALA A 45 3.77 -3.81 8.03
CA ALA A 45 2.39 -3.37 8.06
C ALA A 45 2.20 -2.17 7.13
N SER A 46 1.02 -2.04 6.50
CA SER A 46 0.65 -0.84 5.76
C SER A 46 -0.78 -0.43 6.13
N GLU A 47 -1.02 0.87 6.17
CA GLU A 47 -2.36 1.40 6.37
C GLU A 47 -3.21 1.31 5.10
N LYS A 48 -4.54 1.40 5.28
CA LYS A 48 -5.47 1.50 4.16
C LYS A 48 -5.19 2.80 3.40
N PHE A 49 -4.82 2.68 2.13
CA PHE A 49 -4.66 3.83 1.25
C PHE A 49 -6.03 4.31 0.73
N ALA A 50 -6.32 5.60 0.91
CA ALA A 50 -7.64 6.18 0.59
C ALA A 50 -7.95 6.07 -0.91
N GLU A 51 -6.96 6.23 -1.76
CA GLU A 51 -7.05 6.14 -3.22
C GLU A 51 -6.67 4.75 -3.75
N CYS A 52 -6.76 3.68 -2.94
CA CYS A 52 -6.47 2.33 -3.43
C CYS A 52 -7.44 1.88 -4.55
N ILE A 53 -6.90 1.42 -5.68
CA ILE A 53 -7.70 0.89 -6.81
C ILE A 53 -8.52 -0.36 -6.50
N ALA A 54 -8.29 -1.01 -5.35
CA ALA A 54 -8.99 -2.22 -4.96
C ALA A 54 -9.96 -2.01 -3.78
N CYS A 55 -9.52 -1.29 -2.73
CA CYS A 55 -10.25 -1.20 -1.46
C CYS A 55 -10.63 0.23 -1.03
N SER A 56 -10.43 1.23 -1.90
CA SER A 56 -10.95 2.58 -1.64
C SER A 56 -12.47 2.55 -1.53
N GLU A 57 -13.03 3.49 -0.75
CA GLU A 57 -14.48 3.58 -0.55
C GLU A 57 -15.21 3.86 -1.85
N ASN A 58 -14.60 4.64 -2.75
CA ASN A 58 -15.15 4.93 -4.07
C ASN A 58 -15.26 3.67 -4.93
N VAL A 59 -14.22 2.83 -4.96
CA VAL A 59 -14.22 1.58 -5.73
C VAL A 59 -15.24 0.60 -5.15
N LEU A 60 -15.27 0.43 -3.82
CA LEU A 60 -16.24 -0.44 -3.16
C LEU A 60 -17.68 0.01 -3.41
N LYS A 61 -17.94 1.33 -3.36
CA LYS A 61 -19.25 1.90 -3.64
C LYS A 61 -19.67 1.65 -5.09
N LYS A 62 -18.80 1.95 -6.07
CA LYS A 62 -19.12 1.73 -7.49
C LYS A 62 -19.35 0.25 -7.80
N PHE A 63 -18.56 -0.64 -7.19
CA PHE A 63 -18.77 -2.08 -7.31
C PHE A 63 -20.13 -2.52 -6.72
N ASN A 64 -20.52 -2.00 -5.56
CA ASN A 64 -21.82 -2.34 -4.96
C ASN A 64 -23.01 -1.77 -5.76
N ASP A 65 -22.85 -0.63 -6.42
CA ASP A 65 -23.90 0.02 -7.18
C ASP A 65 -24.08 -0.60 -8.59
N GLU A 66 -23.01 -1.08 -9.23
CA GLU A 66 -23.01 -1.52 -10.64
C GLU A 66 -22.66 -3.00 -10.86
N GLU A 67 -22.12 -3.67 -9.84
CA GLU A 67 -21.70 -5.08 -9.83
C GLU A 67 -20.92 -5.49 -11.10
N ASN A 68 -21.50 -6.39 -11.91
CA ASN A 68 -20.84 -6.95 -13.08
C ASN A 68 -20.55 -5.91 -14.17
N SER A 69 -21.38 -4.86 -14.29
CA SER A 69 -21.16 -3.82 -15.31
C SER A 69 -19.81 -3.13 -15.09
N PHE A 70 -19.52 -2.78 -13.84
CA PHE A 70 -18.25 -2.18 -13.46
C PHE A 70 -17.06 -3.12 -13.70
N ILE A 71 -17.22 -4.43 -13.42
CA ILE A 71 -16.18 -5.42 -13.71
C ILE A 71 -15.86 -5.44 -15.21
N TYR A 72 -16.87 -5.48 -16.09
CA TYR A 72 -16.64 -5.48 -17.54
C TYR A 72 -15.95 -4.20 -18.01
N GLU A 73 -16.37 -3.04 -17.49
CA GLU A 73 -15.74 -1.75 -17.77
C GLU A 73 -14.24 -1.79 -17.44
N VAL A 74 -13.90 -2.24 -16.23
CA VAL A 74 -12.53 -2.33 -15.73
C VAL A 74 -11.68 -3.32 -16.53
N LEU A 75 -12.27 -4.43 -16.98
CA LEU A 75 -11.58 -5.41 -17.82
C LEU A 75 -11.29 -4.87 -19.22
N GLU A 76 -12.12 -3.95 -19.73
CA GLU A 76 -11.88 -3.26 -20.99
C GLU A 76 -10.80 -2.18 -20.85
N SER A 77 -10.77 -1.47 -19.71
CA SER A 77 -9.77 -0.44 -19.43
C SER A 77 -9.42 -0.31 -17.95
N SER A 78 -8.15 -0.51 -17.60
CA SER A 78 -7.65 -0.34 -16.23
C SER A 78 -7.71 1.12 -15.75
N LYS A 79 -7.79 2.10 -16.66
CA LYS A 79 -7.84 3.54 -16.31
C LYS A 79 -9.06 3.89 -15.47
N ILE A 80 -10.16 3.16 -15.64
CA ILE A 80 -11.39 3.38 -14.88
C ILE A 80 -11.14 3.22 -13.38
N LEU A 81 -10.28 2.26 -12.98
CA LEU A 81 -9.92 2.08 -11.57
C LEU A 81 -9.13 3.27 -11.03
N GLU A 82 -8.21 3.83 -11.80
CA GLU A 82 -7.41 5.00 -11.38
C GLU A 82 -8.29 6.24 -11.20
N GLU A 83 -9.25 6.45 -12.11
CA GLU A 83 -10.19 7.56 -12.06
C GLU A 83 -11.14 7.45 -10.87
N VAL A 84 -11.73 6.26 -10.67
CA VAL A 84 -12.68 5.98 -9.57
C VAL A 84 -11.97 6.06 -8.22
N ALA A 85 -10.78 5.47 -8.12
CA ALA A 85 -9.99 5.52 -6.91
C ALA A 85 -9.40 6.91 -6.64
N GLY A 86 -9.28 7.75 -7.66
CA GLY A 86 -8.78 9.13 -7.55
C GLY A 86 -7.26 9.25 -7.66
N ILE A 87 -6.53 8.16 -7.96
CA ILE A 87 -5.07 8.17 -8.11
C ILE A 87 -4.63 9.11 -9.23
N SER A 88 -5.39 9.20 -10.32
CA SER A 88 -5.03 10.07 -11.45
C SER A 88 -4.87 11.53 -11.01
N LYS A 89 -5.56 11.98 -9.94
CA LYS A 89 -5.41 13.35 -9.41
C LYS A 89 -4.11 13.54 -8.64
N LEU A 90 -3.59 12.49 -8.00
CA LEU A 90 -2.29 12.52 -7.33
C LEU A 90 -1.16 12.67 -8.35
N THR A 91 -1.21 11.87 -9.42
CA THR A 91 -0.16 11.89 -10.46
C THR A 91 -0.01 13.27 -11.11
N ASN A 92 -1.14 13.95 -11.41
CA ASN A 92 -1.11 15.29 -12.01
C ASN A 92 -0.61 16.40 -11.07
N LEU A 93 -0.61 16.17 -9.75
CA LEU A 93 -0.07 17.13 -8.77
C LEU A 93 1.47 17.07 -8.70
N GLU A 94 2.06 15.92 -9.02
CA GLU A 94 3.52 15.69 -8.99
C GLU A 94 4.22 16.18 -10.27
N ASP A 95 3.48 16.36 -11.38
CA ASP A 95 3.98 16.94 -12.63
C ASP A 95 4.11 18.49 -12.58
N ALA A 96 3.75 19.12 -11.46
CA ALA A 96 3.98 20.54 -11.23
C ALA A 96 5.44 20.78 -10.77
N ASP A 97 6.32 20.98 -11.75
CA ASP A 97 7.67 21.58 -11.65
C ASP A 97 8.56 21.10 -10.48
N ILE A 98 9.08 19.87 -10.57
CA ILE A 98 10.39 19.58 -9.97
C ILE A 98 11.45 20.16 -10.91
N ASP A 99 11.77 21.44 -10.71
CA ASP A 99 12.89 22.09 -11.37
C ASP A 99 14.17 21.46 -10.80
N PHE A 100 14.69 20.43 -11.46
CA PHE A 100 16.04 19.92 -11.22
C PHE A 100 17.01 21.00 -11.67
N VAL A 101 17.16 22.06 -10.86
CA VAL A 101 18.28 22.97 -10.97
C VAL A 101 19.53 22.12 -10.82
N SER A 102 20.12 21.84 -11.97
CA SER A 102 21.40 21.20 -12.12
C SER A 102 22.42 22.09 -11.42
N ASP A 103 22.74 21.80 -10.16
CA ASP A 103 23.97 22.27 -9.52
C ASP A 103 25.16 21.55 -10.21
N CYS A 104 25.39 21.93 -11.45
CA CYS A 104 26.70 21.87 -12.09
C CYS A 104 27.43 23.13 -11.66
N GLU A 105 28.14 23.10 -10.53
CA GLU A 105 29.21 24.06 -10.29
C GLU A 105 30.50 23.37 -9.81
N ALA A 106 31.50 23.50 -10.70
CA ALA A 106 32.95 23.57 -10.53
C ALA A 106 33.73 22.35 -9.99
#